data_AF-A0A382AHP2-F1
#
_entry.id   AF-A0A382AHP2-F1
#
_cell.length_a   1.000
_cell.length_b   1.000
_cell.length_c   1.000
_cell.angle_alpha   90.00
_cell.angle_beta   90.00
_cell.angle_gamma   90.00
#
_symmetry.space_group_name_H-M   'P 1'
#
loop_
_entity.id
_entity.type
_entity.pdbx_description
1 polymer ?
#
loop_
_entity_poly.entity_id
_entity_poly.type
_entity_poly.pdbx_seq_one_letter_code
_entity_poly.pdbx_strand_id
1 'polypeptide(L)'
;FQNCSLVVSAMGSSCLEATFYGKPSVIFGKPYYSILPSVHHVETLSKLPEIIRSSLQETVNLQDVERFLAIFKKNSFDFDINAYALKEANAFFYNGHLVDVEITESQMKSFIEDNAKMFSVLADENIKKLKIIYSK
;
A
#
# COMPACT_ATOMS: atom_id res chain seq x y z
N PHE A 1 18.51 4.43 4.80
CA PHE A 1 18.03 5.45 5.75
C PHE A 1 19.02 5.86 6.84
N GLN A 2 20.26 5.36 6.87
CA GLN A 2 21.21 5.68 7.95
C GLN A 2 22.01 6.99 7.74
N ASN A 3 22.11 7.48 6.50
CA ASN A 3 22.91 8.65 6.14
C ASN A 3 22.05 9.87 5.77
N CYS A 4 20.83 9.96 6.31
CA CYS A 4 19.89 11.05 6.03
C CYS A 4 19.18 11.54 7.30
N SER A 5 18.78 12.81 7.28
CA SER A 5 17.95 13.43 8.34
C SER A 5 16.47 13.53 7.94
N LEU A 6 16.17 13.44 6.65
CA LEU A 6 14.82 13.53 6.09
C LEU A 6 14.76 12.69 4.81
N VAL A 7 13.62 12.03 4.57
CA VAL A 7 13.34 11.34 3.30
C VAL A 7 12.27 12.11 2.54
N VAL A 8 12.48 12.33 1.24
CA VAL A 8 11.49 12.97 0.38
C VAL A 8 11.14 12.02 -0.76
N SER A 9 9.85 11.79 -1.02
CA SER A 9 9.41 10.94 -2.13
C SER A 9 8.15 11.48 -2.82
N ALA A 10 7.98 11.17 -4.10
CA ALA A 10 6.73 11.42 -4.81
C ALA A 10 5.60 10.50 -4.29
N MET A 11 5.88 9.21 -4.17
CA MET A 11 4.95 8.14 -3.77
C MET A 11 5.78 6.92 -3.29
N GLY A 12 5.17 5.76 -3.07
CA GLY A 12 5.88 4.50 -2.78
C GLY A 12 5.99 4.19 -1.29
N SER A 13 6.92 3.35 -0.86
CA SER A 13 7.06 2.91 0.55
C SER A 13 8.20 3.59 1.31
N SER A 14 9.13 4.27 0.63
CA SER A 14 10.36 4.77 1.27
C SER A 14 10.11 5.73 2.43
N CYS A 15 9.04 6.54 2.37
CA CYS A 15 8.63 7.42 3.47
C CYS A 15 8.10 6.64 4.69
N LEU A 16 7.37 5.54 4.48
CA LEU A 16 6.98 4.64 5.56
C LEU A 16 8.22 3.95 6.16
N GLU A 17 9.11 3.44 5.32
CA GLU A 17 10.34 2.77 5.77
C GLU A 17 11.22 3.68 6.63
N ALA A 18 11.32 4.96 6.26
CA ALA A 18 12.05 5.99 7.00
C ALA A 18 11.63 6.07 8.48
N THR A 19 10.34 5.88 8.76
CA THR A 19 9.80 5.95 10.13
C THR A 19 10.37 4.88 11.05
N PHE A 20 10.68 3.68 10.53
CA PHE A 20 11.33 2.60 11.30
C PHE A 20 12.77 2.92 11.67
N TYR A 21 13.41 3.84 10.94
CA TYR A 21 14.75 4.35 11.22
C TYR A 21 14.73 5.67 12.00
N GLY A 22 13.57 6.07 12.51
CA GLY A 22 13.40 7.31 13.27
C GLY A 22 13.55 8.56 12.41
N LYS A 23 13.36 8.46 11.08
CA LYS A 23 13.53 9.59 10.15
C LYS A 23 12.17 10.13 9.72
N PRO A 24 11.91 11.44 9.90
CA PRO A 24 10.72 12.07 9.35
C PRO A 24 10.80 12.06 7.81
N SER A 25 9.66 12.29 7.17
CA SER A 25 9.59 12.28 5.72
C SER A 25 8.60 13.30 5.15
N VAL A 26 8.83 13.68 3.90
CA VAL A 26 7.96 14.55 3.11
C VAL A 26 7.51 13.77 1.88
N ILE A 27 6.21 13.79 1.59
CA ILE A 27 5.63 13.03 0.49
C ILE A 27 4.68 13.89 -0.36
N PHE A 28 4.76 13.76 -1.68
CA PHE A 28 3.88 14.51 -2.59
C PHE A 28 2.52 13.82 -2.83
N GLY A 29 2.48 12.49 -2.82
CA GLY A 29 1.24 11.72 -2.80
C GLY A 29 0.68 11.56 -1.38
N LYS A 30 -0.56 11.07 -1.27
CA LYS A 30 -1.22 10.83 0.01
C LYS A 30 -1.60 9.35 0.21
N PRO A 31 -0.61 8.43 0.32
CA PRO A 31 -0.88 7.03 0.63
C PRO A 31 -1.49 6.85 2.03
N TYR A 32 -2.00 5.66 2.31
CA TYR A 32 -2.68 5.33 3.57
C TYR A 32 -1.81 5.56 4.82
N TYR A 33 -0.49 5.46 4.70
CA TYR A 33 0.43 5.68 5.81
C TYR A 33 0.75 7.16 6.05
N SER A 34 0.29 8.10 5.21
CA SER A 34 0.38 9.54 5.46
C SER A 34 -0.41 10.00 6.69
N ILE A 35 -1.13 9.09 7.36
CA ILE A 35 -1.72 9.31 8.67
C ILE A 35 -0.67 9.40 9.79
N LEU A 36 0.55 8.90 9.57
CA LEU A 36 1.65 9.01 10.53
C LEU A 36 2.05 10.49 10.68
N PRO A 37 2.14 11.04 11.92
CA PRO A 37 2.47 12.45 12.13
C PRO A 37 3.81 12.89 11.52
N SER A 38 4.77 11.96 11.45
CA SER A 38 6.11 12.19 10.90
C SER A 38 6.21 12.05 9.38
N VAL A 39 5.08 11.83 8.70
CA VAL A 39 4.99 11.74 7.24
C VAL A 39 4.20 12.94 6.74
N HIS A 40 4.91 13.96 6.26
CA HIS A 40 4.33 15.25 5.90
C HIS A 40 3.92 15.29 4.43
N HIS A 41 2.61 15.33 4.18
CA HIS A 41 2.07 15.47 2.83
C HIS A 41 2.17 16.91 2.33
N VAL A 42 2.73 17.09 1.12
CA VAL A 42 2.87 18.39 0.46
C VAL A 42 1.57 18.75 -0.26
N GLU A 43 0.67 19.47 0.41
CA GLU A 43 -0.59 19.91 -0.20
C GLU A 43 -0.38 20.94 -1.31
N THR A 44 0.62 21.82 -1.15
CA THR A 44 0.94 22.89 -2.09
C THR A 44 2.45 23.09 -2.16
N LEU A 45 2.99 23.31 -3.36
CA LEU A 45 4.43 23.50 -3.56
C LEU A 45 4.99 24.73 -2.85
N SER A 46 4.19 25.77 -2.63
CA SER A 46 4.60 26.98 -1.91
C SER A 46 4.94 26.72 -0.45
N LYS A 47 4.33 25.70 0.18
CA LYS A 47 4.62 25.28 1.56
C LYS A 47 5.81 24.33 1.68
N LEU A 48 6.31 23.77 0.57
CA LEU A 48 7.38 22.77 0.58
C LEU A 48 8.64 23.23 1.36
N PRO A 49 9.14 24.47 1.20
CA PRO A 49 10.31 24.92 1.95
C PRO A 49 10.06 24.98 3.47
N GLU A 50 8.85 25.34 3.89
CA GLU A 50 8.46 25.36 5.30
C GLU A 50 8.37 23.94 5.87
N ILE A 51 7.69 23.04 5.15
CA ILE A 51 7.53 21.63 5.53
C ILE A 51 8.90 20.97 5.68
N ILE A 52 9.81 21.14 4.72
CA ILE A 52 11.16 20.56 4.81
C ILE A 52 11.89 21.05 6.07
N ARG A 53 11.83 22.35 6.36
CA ARG A 53 12.51 22.93 7.53
C ARG A 53 11.92 22.42 8.84
N SER A 54 10.59 22.34 8.95
CA SER A 54 9.94 21.85 10.17
C SER A 54 10.18 20.36 10.38
N SER A 55 10.06 19.53 9.33
CA SER A 55 10.33 18.10 9.40
C SER A 55 11.78 17.80 9.78
N LEU A 56 12.77 18.60 9.35
CA LEU A 56 14.18 18.42 9.74
C LEU A 56 14.44 18.60 11.26
N GLN A 57 13.54 19.25 11.99
CA GLN A 57 13.63 19.43 13.45
C GLN A 57 12.81 18.39 14.22
N GLU A 58 12.02 17.57 13.52
CA GLU A 58 11.16 16.57 14.13
C GLU A 58 11.93 15.29 14.47
N THR A 59 11.53 14.63 15.55
CA THR A 59 11.91 13.25 15.85
C THR A 59 10.70 12.35 15.73
N VAL A 60 10.82 11.23 15.03
CA VAL A 60 9.73 10.26 14.87
C VAL A 60 9.37 9.66 16.24
N ASN A 61 8.10 9.74 16.60
CA ASN A 61 7.56 9.02 17.75
C ASN A 61 7.30 7.55 17.39
N LEU A 62 8.09 6.63 17.96
CA LEU A 62 7.95 5.20 17.69
C LEU A 62 6.61 4.62 18.17
N GLN A 63 5.95 5.22 19.16
CA GLN A 63 4.62 4.77 19.60
C GLN A 63 3.55 4.95 18.52
N ASP A 64 3.66 6.02 17.71
CA ASP A 64 2.75 6.24 16.58
C ASP A 64 2.99 5.21 15.47
N VAL A 65 4.25 4.83 15.24
CA VAL A 65 4.63 3.78 14.29
C VAL A 65 4.11 2.42 14.72
N GLU A 66 4.28 2.07 16.00
CA GLU A 66 3.76 0.81 16.57
C GLU A 66 2.24 0.75 16.49
N ARG A 67 1.55 1.83 16.84
CA ARG A 67 0.09 1.93 16.74
C ARG A 67 -0.37 1.79 15.29
N PHE A 68 0.30 2.45 14.35
CA PHE A 68 0.03 2.29 12.93
C PHE A 68 0.18 0.84 12.48
N LEU A 69 1.28 0.17 12.84
CA LEU A 69 1.52 -1.23 12.50
C LEU A 69 0.45 -2.16 13.09
N ALA A 70 0.02 -1.93 14.33
CA ALA A 70 -1.05 -2.71 14.96
C ALA A 70 -2.38 -2.56 14.22
N ILE A 71 -2.73 -1.33 13.82
CA ILE A 71 -3.92 -1.04 13.01
C ILE A 71 -3.79 -1.68 11.63
N PHE A 72 -2.65 -1.51 10.97
CA PHE A 72 -2.37 -2.05 9.65
C PHE A 72 -2.52 -3.57 9.65
N LYS A 73 -1.80 -4.26 10.55
CA LYS A 73 -1.83 -5.73 10.67
C LYS A 73 -3.22 -6.27 11.01
N LYS A 74 -4.01 -5.54 11.81
CA LYS A 74 -5.40 -5.92 12.13
C LYS A 74 -6.35 -5.77 10.94
N ASN A 75 -6.04 -4.89 10.00
CA ASN A 75 -6.92 -4.57 8.87
C ASN A 75 -6.36 -5.04 7.52
N SER A 76 -5.24 -5.75 7.52
CA SER A 76 -4.63 -6.38 6.34
C SER A 76 -4.71 -7.91 6.47
N PHE A 77 -4.52 -8.59 5.36
CA PHE A 77 -4.37 -10.03 5.29
C PHE A 77 -3.29 -10.37 4.26
N ASP A 78 -2.70 -11.55 4.38
CA ASP A 78 -1.65 -11.99 3.46
C ASP A 78 -2.26 -12.42 2.12
N PHE A 79 -1.73 -11.86 1.04
CA PHE A 79 -2.11 -12.21 -0.32
C PHE A 79 -0.90 -12.06 -1.25
N ASP A 80 -0.59 -13.10 -2.01
CA ASP A 80 0.50 -13.06 -2.98
C ASP A 80 0.06 -12.34 -4.26
N ILE A 81 0.10 -11.01 -4.21
CA ILE A 81 -0.30 -10.15 -5.32
C ILE A 81 0.59 -10.34 -6.55
N ASN A 82 1.86 -10.74 -6.37
CA ASN A 82 2.78 -10.98 -7.47
C ASN A 82 2.44 -12.29 -8.20
N ALA A 83 2.13 -13.36 -7.45
CA ALA A 83 1.67 -14.60 -8.04
C ALA A 83 0.34 -14.42 -8.79
N TYR A 84 -0.58 -13.62 -8.23
CA TYR A 84 -1.82 -13.24 -8.92
C TYR A 84 -1.52 -12.50 -10.24
N ALA A 85 -0.73 -11.43 -10.19
CA ALA A 85 -0.39 -10.63 -11.37
C ALA A 85 0.29 -11.47 -12.47
N LEU A 86 1.17 -12.40 -12.09
CA LEU A 86 1.81 -13.31 -13.03
C LEU A 86 0.79 -14.27 -13.68
N LYS A 87 -0.12 -14.84 -12.89
CA LYS A 87 -1.17 -15.73 -13.39
C LYS A 87 -2.11 -15.00 -14.34
N GLU A 88 -2.53 -13.80 -13.97
CA GLU A 88 -3.37 -12.92 -14.80
C GLU A 88 -2.67 -12.57 -16.11
N ALA A 89 -1.41 -12.10 -16.04
CA ALA A 89 -0.63 -11.75 -17.22
C ALA A 89 -0.46 -12.93 -18.19
N ASN A 90 -0.24 -14.14 -17.67
CA ASN A 90 -0.10 -15.35 -18.48
C ASN A 90 -1.45 -15.81 -19.07
N ALA A 91 -2.55 -15.68 -18.33
CA ALA A 91 -3.86 -16.14 -18.77
C ALA A 91 -4.47 -15.22 -19.83
N PHE A 92 -4.30 -13.90 -19.69
CA PHE A 92 -5.02 -12.92 -20.49
C PHE A 92 -4.12 -12.08 -21.39
N PHE A 93 -2.91 -11.74 -20.94
CA PHE A 93 -2.14 -10.63 -21.53
C PHE A 93 -0.87 -11.06 -22.26
N TYR A 94 -0.81 -12.29 -22.77
CA TYR A 94 0.38 -12.85 -23.44
C TYR A 94 1.64 -12.63 -22.61
N ASN A 95 1.61 -13.06 -21.34
CA ASN A 95 2.70 -12.86 -20.38
C ASN A 95 3.03 -11.38 -20.11
N GLY A 96 2.04 -10.49 -20.30
CA GLY A 96 2.16 -9.05 -20.11
C GLY A 96 2.63 -8.27 -21.35
N HIS A 97 2.74 -8.91 -22.52
CA HIS A 97 3.16 -8.25 -23.76
C HIS A 97 2.04 -7.48 -24.48
N LEU A 98 0.77 -7.84 -24.26
CA LEU A 98 -0.38 -7.22 -24.92
C LEU A 98 -1.47 -6.91 -23.89
N VAL A 99 -1.90 -5.65 -23.85
CA VAL A 99 -2.99 -5.19 -22.97
C VAL A 99 -4.33 -5.10 -23.70
N ASP A 100 -4.31 -5.05 -25.04
CA ASP A 100 -5.51 -5.02 -25.89
C ASP A 100 -5.84 -6.45 -26.34
N VAL A 101 -6.64 -7.13 -25.53
CA VAL A 101 -7.02 -8.54 -25.70
C VAL A 101 -8.50 -8.72 -25.38
N GLU A 102 -9.20 -9.56 -26.14
CA GLU A 102 -10.55 -9.98 -25.78
C GLU A 102 -10.48 -11.11 -24.76
N ILE A 103 -11.06 -10.89 -23.57
CA ILE A 103 -11.19 -11.92 -22.53
C ILE A 103 -12.59 -12.51 -22.63
N THR A 104 -12.70 -13.76 -23.05
CA THR A 104 -14.01 -14.43 -23.18
C THR A 104 -14.55 -14.89 -21.83
N GLU A 105 -15.86 -15.09 -21.75
CA GLU A 105 -16.51 -15.62 -20.53
C GLU A 105 -15.95 -16.99 -20.14
N SER A 106 -15.70 -17.87 -21.12
CA SER A 106 -15.15 -19.20 -20.86
C SER A 106 -13.73 -19.14 -20.30
N GLN A 107 -12.89 -18.25 -20.83
CA GLN A 107 -11.53 -18.03 -20.32
C GLN A 107 -11.54 -17.50 -18.89
N MET A 108 -12.37 -16.49 -18.61
CA MET A 108 -12.51 -15.93 -17.26
C MET A 108 -13.02 -16.99 -16.27
N LYS A 109 -14.02 -17.78 -16.69
CA LYS A 109 -14.54 -18.87 -15.86
C LYS A 109 -13.46 -19.89 -15.49
N SER A 110 -12.72 -20.40 -16.49
CA SER A 110 -11.61 -21.33 -16.24
C SER A 110 -10.54 -20.71 -15.34
N PHE A 111 -10.18 -19.44 -15.55
CA PHE A 111 -9.20 -18.76 -14.71
C PHE A 111 -9.63 -18.68 -13.24
N ILE A 112 -10.91 -18.39 -12.97
CA ILE A 112 -11.46 -18.36 -11.62
C ILE A 112 -11.44 -19.77 -11.01
N GLU A 113 -11.87 -20.79 -11.75
CA GLU A 113 -11.91 -22.19 -11.29
C GLU A 113 -10.50 -22.71 -10.97
N ASP A 114 -9.54 -22.49 -11.86
CA ASP A 114 -8.15 -22.93 -11.72
C ASP A 114 -7.42 -22.22 -10.56
N ASN A 115 -7.85 -21.02 -10.21
CA ASN A 115 -7.26 -20.22 -9.13
C ASN A 115 -8.20 -20.06 -7.92
N ALA A 116 -9.19 -20.95 -7.79
CA ALA A 116 -10.23 -20.85 -6.76
C ALA A 116 -9.67 -20.72 -5.34
N LYS A 117 -8.58 -21.42 -5.00
CA LYS A 117 -7.92 -21.33 -3.70
C LYS A 117 -7.32 -19.95 -3.41
N MET A 118 -6.81 -19.26 -4.43
CA MET A 118 -6.28 -17.90 -4.29
C MET A 118 -7.44 -16.92 -4.08
N PHE A 119 -8.51 -17.06 -4.86
CA PHE A 119 -9.69 -16.20 -4.75
C PHE A 119 -10.50 -16.44 -3.49
N SER A 120 -10.52 -17.66 -2.93
CA SER A 120 -11.23 -17.93 -1.67
C SER A 120 -10.67 -17.13 -0.51
N VAL A 121 -9.35 -16.89 -0.46
CA VAL A 121 -8.74 -15.99 0.54
C VAL A 121 -9.34 -14.58 0.45
N LEU A 122 -9.42 -14.03 -0.77
CA LEU A 122 -10.01 -12.71 -0.99
C LEU A 122 -11.48 -12.68 -0.60
N ALA A 123 -12.26 -13.69 -1.01
CA ALA A 123 -13.68 -13.78 -0.70
C ALA A 123 -13.91 -13.86 0.81
N ASP A 124 -13.19 -14.75 1.51
CA ASP A 124 -13.35 -14.97 2.95
C ASP A 124 -13.01 -13.71 3.76
N GLU A 125 -11.90 -13.05 3.46
CA GLU A 125 -11.49 -11.84 4.17
C GLU A 125 -12.43 -10.65 3.92
N ASN A 126 -12.95 -10.50 2.70
CA ASN A 126 -13.96 -9.48 2.41
C ASN A 126 -15.29 -9.78 3.12
N ILE A 127 -15.74 -11.04 3.14
CA ILE A 127 -16.94 -11.44 3.88
C ILE A 127 -16.77 -11.17 5.39
N LYS A 128 -15.60 -11.48 5.97
CA LYS A 128 -15.28 -11.13 7.38
C LYS A 128 -15.41 -9.63 7.61
N LYS A 129 -14.88 -8.80 6.71
CA LYS A 129 -14.99 -7.34 6.82
C LYS A 129 -16.44 -6.85 6.75
N LEU A 130 -17.24 -7.37 5.81
CA LEU A 130 -18.66 -7.04 5.68
C LEU A 130 -19.43 -7.39 6.96
N LYS A 131 -19.22 -8.57 7.53
CA LYS A 131 -19.85 -8.98 8.80
C LYS A 131 -19.56 -8.00 9.93
N ILE A 132 -18.33 -7.51 10.05
CA ILE A 132 -17.95 -6.50 11.05
C ILE A 132 -18.70 -5.18 10.85
N ILE A 133 -18.94 -4.78 9.60
CA ILE A 133 -19.65 -3.53 9.27
C ILE A 133 -21.14 -3.65 9.57
N TYR A 134 -21.79 -4.76 9.18
CA TYR A 134 -23.22 -4.97 9.37
C TYR A 134 -23.61 -5.41 10.79
N SER A 135 -22.63 -5.75 11.63
CA SER A 135 -22.85 -6.09 13.05
C SER A 135 -22.69 -4.87 13.98
N LYS A 136 -22.45 -3.68 13.42
CA LYS A 136 -22.43 -2.39 14.12
C LYS A 136 -23.68 -1.60 13.79
#